data_AF-A0A523V6U7-F1
#
_entry.id   AF-A0A523V6U7-F1
#
_cell.length_a   1.000
_cell.length_b   1.000
_cell.length_c   1.000
_cell.angle_alpha   90.00
_cell.angle_beta   90.00
_cell.angle_gamma   90.00
#
_symmetry.space_group_name_H-M   'P 1'
#
loop_
_entity.id
_entity.type
_entity.pdbx_description
1 polymer ?
#
loop_
_entity_poly.entity_id
_entity_poly.type
_entity_poly.pdbx_seq_one_letter_code
_entity_poly.pdbx_strand_id
1 'polypeptide(L)' 'MEEKREFVYFMRSRLSDGTIHQYPIYRKGEDYYIEDHKVPSGKDIEEEINRVFGATAIEPVMPHPLHEETKFKNP' A
#
# COMPACT_ATOMS: atom_id res chain seq x y z
N MET A 1 4.69 -5.85 25.64
CA MET A 1 4.64 -4.67 24.76
C MET A 1 3.82 -5.07 23.55
N GLU A 2 2.69 -4.43 23.29
CA GLU A 2 2.00 -4.63 22.01
C GLU A 2 2.87 -4.04 20.91
N GLU A 3 3.49 -4.91 20.12
CA GLU A 3 4.19 -4.51 18.91
C GLU A 3 3.19 -3.83 17.98
N LYS A 4 3.35 -2.51 17.83
CA LYS A 4 2.53 -1.68 16.95
C LYS A 4 2.87 -2.00 15.50
N ARG A 5 1.85 -2.00 14.65
CA ARG A 5 2.04 -2.07 13.19
C ARG A 5 2.58 -0.71 12.71
N GLU A 6 3.70 -0.72 12.00
CA GLU A 6 4.32 0.46 11.41
C GLU A 6 3.87 0.62 9.96
N PHE A 7 3.37 1.80 9.60
CA PHE A 7 3.01 2.08 8.21
C PHE A 7 4.27 2.15 7.33
N VAL A 8 4.25 1.51 6.16
CA VAL A 8 5.38 1.47 5.23
C VAL A 8 5.08 2.28 3.97
N TYR A 9 4.03 1.91 3.22
CA TYR A 9 3.67 2.57 1.96
C TYR A 9 2.22 2.26 1.55
N PHE A 10 1.73 2.89 0.48
CA PHE A 10 0.45 2.56 -0.14
C PHE A 10 0.64 1.78 -1.43
N MET A 11 -0.19 0.78 -1.69
CA MET A 11 -0.24 0.08 -2.96
C MET A 11 -1.52 0.48 -3.70
N ARG A 12 -1.43 0.91 -4.97
CA ARG A 12 -2.62 1.14 -5.79
C ARG A 12 -2.95 -0.13 -6.56
N SER A 13 -4.25 -0.39 -6.63
CA SER A 13 -4.76 -1.36 -7.57
C SER A 13 -5.96 -0.82 -8.32
N ARG A 14 -6.06 -1.21 -9.59
CA ARG A 14 -7.28 -1.08 -10.37
C ARG A 14 -8.11 -2.35 -10.24
N LEU A 15 -9.32 -2.19 -9.71
CA LEU A 15 -10.34 -3.22 -9.63
C LEU A 15 -10.97 -3.44 -11.01
N SER A 16 -11.68 -4.56 -11.19
CA SER A 16 -12.29 -4.94 -12.47
C SER A 16 -13.39 -3.98 -12.94
N ASP A 17 -13.97 -3.19 -12.03
CA ASP A 17 -14.94 -2.13 -12.32
C ASP A 17 -14.28 -0.82 -12.80
N GLY A 18 -12.94 -0.78 -12.86
CA GLY A 18 -12.16 0.40 -13.22
C GLY A 18 -11.84 1.33 -12.06
N THR A 19 -12.36 1.05 -10.86
CA THR A 19 -12.09 1.81 -9.64
C THR A 19 -10.63 1.64 -9.21
N ILE A 20 -9.99 2.73 -8.81
CA ILE A 20 -8.65 2.71 -8.23
C ILE A 20 -8.79 2.67 -6.71
N HIS A 21 -8.25 1.63 -6.09
CA HIS A 21 -8.19 1.47 -4.66
C HIS A 21 -6.76 1.63 -4.15
N GLN A 22 -6.59 2.17 -2.93
CA GLN A 22 -5.30 2.35 -2.28
C GLN A 22 -5.25 1.53 -0.98
N TYR A 23 -4.37 0.54 -0.92
CA TYR A 23 -4.19 -0.31 0.24
C TYR A 23 -3.00 0.16 1.08
N PRO A 24 -3.18 0.55 2.35
CA PRO A 24 -2.06 0.81 3.26
C PRO A 24 -1.35 -0.49 3.63
N ILE A 25 -0.03 -0.50 3.47
CA ILE A 25 0.83 -1.60 3.87
C ILE A 25 1.50 -1.26 5.19
N TYR A 26 1.35 -2.16 6.15
CA TYR A 26 2.00 -2.09 7.45
C TYR A 26 3.02 -3.22 7.62
N ARG A 27 3.98 -3.00 8.51
CA ARG A 27 4.97 -3.98 8.94
C ARG A 27 4.90 -4.16 10.45
N LYS A 28 5.06 -5.38 10.92
CA LYS A 28 5.21 -5.71 12.34
C LYS A 28 6.26 -6.81 12.46
N GLY A 29 7.47 -6.43 12.90
CA GLY A 29 8.62 -7.33 12.90
C GLY A 29 9.01 -7.75 11.48
N GLU A 30 8.88 -9.04 11.18
CA GLU A 30 9.13 -9.63 9.85
C GLU A 30 7.85 -9.83 9.03
N ASP A 31 6.69 -9.58 9.62
CA ASP A 31 5.40 -9.75 8.97
C ASP A 31 4.94 -8.46 8.29
N TYR A 32 4.31 -8.60 7.12
CA TYR A 32 3.61 -7.54 6.41
C TYR A 32 2.09 -7.69 6.55
N TYR A 33 1.39 -6.57 6.51
CA TYR A 33 -0.06 -6.49 6.61
C TYR A 33 -0.58 -5.54 5.54
N ILE A 34 -1.67 -5.91 4.88
CA ILE A 34 -2.45 -5.07 3.98
C ILE A 34 -3.71 -4.69 4.76
N GLU A 35 -3.85 -3.41 5.15
CA GLU A 35 -4.88 -3.00 6.12
C GLU A 35 -4.80 -3.83 7.41
N ASP A 36 -5.77 -4.72 7.63
CA ASP A 36 -5.83 -5.67 8.74
C ASP A 36 -5.46 -7.11 8.38
N HIS A 37 -5.22 -7.40 7.09
CA HIS A 37 -4.92 -8.73 6.57
C HIS A 37 -3.41 -9.02 6.65
N LYS A 38 -3.03 -10.10 7.34
CA LYS A 38 -1.63 -10.55 7.39
C LYS A 38 -1.23 -11.21 6.07
N VAL A 39 -0.13 -10.76 5.48
CA VAL A 39 0.45 -11.38 4.28
C VAL A 39 1.17 -12.67 4.69
N PRO A 40 0.84 -13.83 4.09
CA PRO A 40 1.53 -15.09 4.38
C PRO A 40 3.02 -15.01 4.05
N SER A 41 3.88 -15.62 4.88
CA SER A 41 5.32 -15.68 4.62
C SER A 41 5.61 -16.37 3.29
N GLY A 42 6.46 -15.75 2.46
CA GLY A 42 6.79 -16.26 1.12
C GLY A 42 5.77 -15.90 0.03
N LYS A 43 4.76 -15.07 0.34
CA LYS A 43 3.88 -14.47 -0.66
C LYS A 43 4.23 -13.01 -0.90
N ASP A 44 4.19 -12.61 -2.17
CA ASP A 44 4.30 -11.22 -2.56
C ASP A 44 3.03 -10.45 -2.18
N ILE A 45 3.23 -9.23 -1.68
CA ILE A 45 2.13 -8.35 -1.25
C ILE A 45 1.19 -8.07 -2.43
N GLU A 46 1.74 -7.90 -3.63
CA GLU A 46 0.96 -7.70 -4.86
C GLU A 46 0.07 -8.91 -5.17
N GLU A 47 0.62 -10.13 -5.13
CA GLU A 47 -0.15 -11.35 -5.38
C GLU A 47 -1.28 -11.51 -4.34
N GLU A 48 -1.00 -11.18 -3.07
CA GLU A 48 -2.01 -11.23 -2.02
C GLU A 48 -3.11 -10.18 -2.25
N ILE A 49 -2.78 -8.99 -2.77
CA ILE A 49 -3.79 -7.98 -3.13
C ILE A 49 -4.67 -8.46 -4.30
N ASN A 50 -4.08 -9.03 -5.35
CA ASN A 50 -4.82 -9.68 -6.45
C ASN A 50 -5.74 -10.78 -5.94
N ARG A 51 -5.25 -11.65 -5.06
CA ARG A 51 -6.00 -12.81 -4.58
C ARG A 51 -7.14 -12.42 -3.63
N VAL A 52 -6.87 -11.53 -2.68
CA VAL A 52 -7.81 -11.20 -1.59
C VAL A 52 -8.82 -10.14 -2.03
N PHE A 53 -8.37 -9.15 -2.79
CA PHE A 53 -9.20 -7.99 -3.13
C PHE A 53 -9.59 -7.90 -4.61
N GLY A 54 -9.26 -8.91 -5.42
CA GLY A 54 -9.70 -8.99 -6.82
C GLY A 54 -9.08 -7.93 -7.73
N ALA A 55 -7.88 -7.47 -7.38
CA ALA A 55 -7.11 -6.54 -8.20
C ALA A 55 -6.85 -7.14 -9.60
N THR A 56 -7.05 -6.34 -10.64
CA THR A 56 -6.82 -6.74 -12.04
C THR A 56 -5.51 -6.17 -12.59
N ALA A 57 -5.05 -5.06 -12.01
CA ALA A 57 -3.73 -4.49 -12.21
C ALA A 57 -3.21 -3.90 -10.89
N ILE A 58 -1.93 -4.05 -10.63
CA ILE A 58 -1.26 -3.49 -9.45
C ILE A 58 -0.16 -2.56 -9.92
N GLU A 59 -0.17 -1.36 -9.38
CA GLU A 59 0.88 -0.37 -9.60
C GLU A 59 1.42 0.06 -8.24
N PRO A 60 2.72 -0.14 -7.95
CA PRO A 60 3.31 0.36 -6.72
C PRO A 60 3.24 1.89 -6.72
N VAL A 61 2.56 2.47 -5.74
CA VAL A 61 2.62 3.91 -5.52
C VAL A 61 3.82 4.15 -4.62
N MET A 62 4.90 4.65 -5.21
CA MET A 62 5.97 5.21 -4.41
C MET A 62 5.37 6.25 -3.46
N PRO A 63 5.81 6.31 -2.19
CA PRO A 63 5.42 7.40 -1.31
C PRO A 63 5.73 8.69 -2.06
N HIS A 64 4.73 9.57 -2.21
CA HIS A 64 5.03 10.95 -2.53
C HIS A 64 6.11 11.38 -1.53
N PRO A 65 7.26 11.94 -1.97
CA PRO A 65 8.11 12.64 -1.04
C PRO A 65 7.23 13.66 -0.30
N LEU A 66 7.28 13.64 1.03
CA LEU A 66 6.76 14.73 1.85
C LEU A 66 7.34 16.02 1.27
N HIS A 67 6.47 16.90 0.75
CA HIS A 67 6.81 18.19 0.13
C HIS A 67 7.50 18.10 -1.25
N GLU A 68 6.72 17.85 -2.30
CA GLU A 68 6.86 18.73 -3.47
C GLU A 68 6.38 20.10 -3.02
N GLU A 69 7.36 20.96 -2.74
CA GLU A 69 7.34 22.38 -3.06
C GLU A 69 6.02 23.08 -2.74
N THR A 70 6.03 23.80 -1.61
CA THR A 70 5.52 25.17 -1.55
C THR A 70 5.51 25.78 -2.95
N LYS A 71 4.34 25.70 -3.61
CA LYS A 71 4.10 26.34 -4.89
C LYS A 71 4.59 27.77 -4.75
N PHE A 72 5.56 28.12 -5.59
CA PHE A 72 6.01 29.47 -5.87
C PHE A 72 4.86 30.46 -5.67
N LYS A 73 4.91 31.25 -4.59
CA LYS A 73 4.22 32.53 -4.56
C LYS A 73 5.02 33.43 -5.50
N ASN A 74 4.53 33.58 -6.73
CA ASN A 74 4.92 34.66 -7.63
C ASN A 74 4.97 35.98 -6.85
N PRO A 75 6.09 36.72 -6.85
CA PRO A 75 6.02 38.18 -6.86
C PRO A 75 5.56 38.70 -8.23
#